data_AF-A0A6Y5LBX1-F1
#
_entry.id   AF-A0A6Y5LBX1-F1
#
_cell.length_a   1.000
_cell.length_b   1.000
_cell.length_c   1.000
_cell.angle_alpha   90.00
_cell.angle_beta   90.00
_cell.angle_gamma   90.00
#
_symmetry.space_group_name_H-M   'P 1'
#
loop_
_entity.id
_entity.type
_entity.pdbx_description
1 polymer ?
#
loop_
_entity_poly.entity_id
_entity_poly.type
_entity_poly.pdbx_seq_one_letter_code
_entity_poly.pdbx_strand_id
1 'polypeptide(L)'
;MTKEIVTFKGFNKELKCRDFQFEIGKTFHHEGKVEACGSGFHACESPFDVFGYYSPADSRFAETISFGVTDREEDGDTKIASASITIKAELTLPQFIQRGIEWIWSKIDKSLEQQIMTGNQSAATNTGNQSAATNTGYQSAATNTGNQSAATNTGYRSAAEVSGSQSVAASIGIEGKARASKNGAIVLCYRDEDGVLIHIRASKVGENGIMPDTWYQLDEDGEFVEVA
;
A
#
# COMPACT_ATOMS: atom_id res chain seq x y z
N MET A 1 -29.17 -18.85 10.01
CA MET A 1 -27.93 -19.30 9.36
C MET A 1 -26.77 -18.61 10.07
N THR A 2 -25.73 -19.35 10.46
CA THR A 2 -24.48 -18.76 10.96
C THR A 2 -23.81 -17.99 9.83
N LYS A 3 -23.28 -16.79 10.13
CA LYS A 3 -22.60 -15.94 9.15
C LYS A 3 -21.33 -16.65 8.66
N GLU A 4 -21.21 -16.84 7.36
CA GLU A 4 -19.98 -17.32 6.72
C GLU A 4 -19.13 -16.12 6.29
N ILE A 5 -17.84 -16.20 6.56
CA ILE A 5 -16.87 -15.14 6.26
C ILE A 5 -15.77 -15.76 5.42
N VAL A 6 -15.51 -15.19 4.23
CA VAL A 6 -14.34 -15.56 3.44
C VAL A 6 -13.11 -15.05 4.16
N THR A 7 -12.19 -15.97 4.42
CA THR A 7 -10.94 -15.70 5.13
C THR A 7 -9.77 -16.34 4.40
N PHE A 8 -8.56 -16.05 4.87
CA PHE A 8 -7.31 -16.52 4.32
C PHE A 8 -6.43 -17.03 5.45
N LYS A 9 -5.77 -18.15 5.20
CA LYS A 9 -4.96 -18.82 6.22
C LYS A 9 -3.62 -19.27 5.67
N GLY A 10 -2.57 -19.02 6.47
CA GLY A 10 -1.25 -19.59 6.30
C GLY A 10 -1.07 -20.86 7.14
N PHE A 11 -0.19 -21.73 6.67
CA PHE A 11 0.22 -22.97 7.33
C PHE A 11 1.71 -23.18 7.14
N ASN A 12 2.32 -24.05 7.95
CA ASN A 12 3.63 -24.59 7.61
C ASN A 12 3.57 -25.50 6.36
N LYS A 13 4.74 -25.98 5.88
CA LYS A 13 4.85 -26.83 4.68
C LYS A 13 4.01 -28.13 4.75
N GLU A 14 3.67 -28.57 5.97
CA GLU A 14 2.88 -29.77 6.24
C GLU A 14 1.37 -29.50 6.39
N LEU A 15 0.88 -28.28 6.10
CA LEU A 15 -0.51 -27.87 6.36
C LEU A 15 -0.90 -27.92 7.85
N LYS A 16 0.06 -27.66 8.75
CA LYS A 16 -0.21 -27.53 10.18
C LYS A 16 -0.20 -26.06 10.63
N CYS A 17 -1.01 -25.79 11.64
CA CYS A 17 -0.94 -24.57 12.44
C CYS A 17 -0.82 -25.00 13.90
N ARG A 18 0.35 -24.75 14.51
CA ARG A 18 0.75 -25.37 15.79
C ARG A 18 0.59 -26.90 15.70
N ASP A 19 -0.15 -27.50 16.62
CA ASP A 19 -0.32 -28.96 16.72
C ASP A 19 -1.53 -29.49 15.92
N PHE A 20 -2.28 -28.61 15.24
CA PHE A 20 -3.46 -29.01 14.48
C PHE A 20 -3.14 -29.22 13.00
N GLN A 21 -3.51 -30.39 12.48
CA GLN A 21 -3.35 -30.78 11.08
C GLN A 21 -4.60 -30.39 10.26
N PHE A 22 -4.39 -29.64 9.18
CA PHE A 22 -5.44 -29.30 8.22
C PHE A 22 -5.31 -30.10 6.93
N GLU A 23 -6.38 -30.10 6.15
CA GLU A 23 -6.45 -30.72 4.83
C GLU A 23 -7.31 -29.86 3.91
N ILE A 24 -6.85 -29.69 2.67
CA ILE A 24 -7.59 -28.93 1.65
C ILE A 24 -8.90 -29.66 1.32
N GLY A 25 -9.97 -28.90 1.16
CA GLY A 25 -11.34 -29.38 0.91
C GLY A 25 -12.11 -29.78 2.16
N LYS A 26 -11.49 -29.81 3.35
CA LYS A 26 -12.14 -30.26 4.59
C LYS A 26 -12.64 -29.12 5.47
N THR A 27 -13.65 -29.45 6.27
CA THR A 27 -14.21 -28.61 7.33
C THR A 27 -13.78 -29.14 8.69
N PHE A 28 -13.40 -28.22 9.56
CA PHE A 28 -12.95 -28.52 10.91
C PHE A 28 -13.79 -27.76 11.93
N HIS A 29 -13.98 -28.38 13.10
CA HIS A 29 -14.76 -27.84 14.21
C HIS A 29 -13.89 -27.82 15.48
N HIS A 30 -13.92 -26.69 16.18
CA HIS A 30 -13.24 -26.49 17.44
C HIS A 30 -14.23 -26.66 18.59
N GLU A 31 -13.85 -27.45 19.58
CA GLU A 31 -14.62 -27.65 20.80
C GLU A 31 -14.16 -26.67 21.89
N GLY A 32 -15.12 -25.98 22.52
CA GLY A 32 -14.87 -25.05 23.62
C GLY A 32 -14.95 -23.58 23.23
N LYS A 33 -14.44 -22.71 24.13
CA LYS A 33 -14.49 -21.25 23.94
C LYS A 33 -13.66 -20.85 22.72
N VAL A 34 -14.17 -19.92 21.92
CA VAL A 34 -13.45 -19.25 20.83
C VAL A 34 -12.99 -17.90 21.36
N GLU A 35 -11.69 -17.62 21.23
CA GLU A 35 -11.07 -16.40 21.75
C GLU A 35 -9.96 -15.96 20.81
N ALA A 36 -9.99 -14.69 20.41
CA ALA A 36 -8.96 -14.10 19.56
C ALA A 36 -7.58 -14.30 20.24
N CYS A 37 -6.61 -14.78 19.47
CA CYS A 37 -5.28 -15.17 19.94
C CYS A 37 -5.19 -16.29 21.00
N GLY A 38 -6.29 -16.70 21.63
CA GLY A 38 -6.37 -17.77 22.62
C GLY A 38 -6.72 -19.14 22.03
N SER A 39 -7.89 -19.26 21.40
CA SER A 39 -8.49 -20.55 21.02
C SER A 39 -9.42 -20.45 19.81
N GLY A 40 -9.70 -21.59 19.16
CA GLY A 40 -10.42 -21.64 17.89
C GLY A 40 -9.49 -21.63 16.68
N PHE A 41 -10.08 -21.56 15.49
CA PHE A 41 -9.33 -21.52 14.24
C PHE A 41 -9.06 -20.09 13.79
N HIS A 42 -7.78 -19.70 13.78
CA HIS A 42 -7.38 -18.38 13.31
C HIS A 42 -7.18 -18.32 11.80
N ALA A 43 -7.71 -17.27 11.19
CA ALA A 43 -7.52 -16.86 9.80
C ALA A 43 -7.64 -15.32 9.71
N CYS A 44 -7.38 -14.72 8.55
CA CYS A 44 -7.50 -13.26 8.33
C CYS A 44 -8.52 -12.95 7.24
N GLU A 45 -9.27 -11.85 7.34
CA GLU A 45 -10.12 -11.40 6.23
C GLU A 45 -9.29 -10.77 5.09
N SER A 46 -8.21 -10.06 5.42
CA SER A 46 -7.20 -9.57 4.48
C SER A 46 -6.12 -10.65 4.26
N PRO A 47 -5.84 -11.05 3.02
CA PRO A 47 -4.73 -11.95 2.72
C PRO A 47 -3.38 -11.45 3.23
N PHE A 48 -3.11 -10.14 3.15
CA PHE A 48 -1.77 -9.60 3.47
C PHE A 48 -1.45 -9.62 4.96
N ASP A 49 -2.46 -9.60 5.82
CA ASP A 49 -2.25 -9.72 7.27
C ASP A 49 -1.71 -11.12 7.63
N VAL A 50 -1.98 -12.14 6.81
CA VAL A 50 -1.43 -13.49 7.00
C VAL A 50 0.10 -13.49 6.98
N PHE A 51 0.73 -12.58 6.22
CA PHE A 51 2.19 -12.46 6.16
C PHE A 51 2.84 -11.98 7.47
N GLY A 52 2.07 -11.35 8.35
CA GLY A 52 2.52 -11.04 9.72
C GLY A 52 2.71 -12.28 10.59
N TYR A 53 2.08 -13.40 10.22
CA TYR A 53 2.11 -14.66 10.98
C TYR A 53 2.87 -15.79 10.26
N TYR A 54 2.92 -15.74 8.92
CA TYR A 54 3.47 -16.80 8.08
C TYR A 54 4.36 -16.20 6.98
N SER A 55 5.64 -16.53 6.99
CA SER A 55 6.58 -16.08 5.97
C SER A 55 6.17 -16.61 4.58
N PRO A 56 6.06 -15.74 3.55
CA PRO A 56 5.70 -16.16 2.20
C PRO A 56 6.72 -17.09 1.54
N ALA A 57 7.96 -17.12 2.02
CA ALA A 57 9.01 -18.00 1.49
C ALA A 57 8.88 -19.47 1.96
N ASP A 58 8.28 -19.69 3.14
CA ASP A 58 8.31 -21.00 3.82
C ASP A 58 6.92 -21.53 4.21
N SER A 59 5.87 -20.86 3.79
CA SER A 59 4.49 -21.17 4.19
C SER A 59 3.62 -21.56 3.00
N ARG A 60 2.54 -22.29 3.29
CA ARG A 60 1.46 -22.60 2.36
C ARG A 60 0.25 -21.76 2.69
N PHE A 61 -0.56 -21.42 1.69
CA PHE A 61 -1.68 -20.50 1.85
C PHE A 61 -2.97 -21.05 1.27
N ALA A 62 -4.10 -20.75 1.88
CA ALA A 62 -5.41 -21.17 1.39
C ALA A 62 -6.47 -20.07 1.54
N GLU A 63 -7.45 -20.11 0.64
CA GLU A 63 -8.75 -19.49 0.85
C GLU A 63 -9.56 -20.38 1.78
N THR A 64 -10.22 -19.77 2.76
CA THR A 64 -11.00 -20.46 3.78
C THR A 64 -12.37 -19.82 3.95
N ILE A 65 -13.32 -20.57 4.52
CA ILE A 65 -14.56 -20.01 5.05
C ILE A 65 -14.56 -20.23 6.55
N SER A 66 -14.58 -19.15 7.31
CA SER A 66 -14.74 -19.14 8.76
C SER A 66 -16.19 -18.90 9.13
N PHE A 67 -16.72 -19.72 10.04
CA PHE A 67 -18.12 -19.65 10.45
C PHE A 67 -18.33 -20.20 11.87
N GLY A 68 -19.56 -20.07 12.38
CA GLY A 68 -19.92 -20.38 13.76
C GLY A 68 -19.69 -19.19 14.69
N VAL A 69 -19.36 -19.45 15.96
CA VAL A 69 -18.93 -18.40 16.90
C VAL A 69 -17.60 -17.83 16.42
N THR A 70 -17.49 -16.50 16.39
CA THR A 70 -16.27 -15.80 15.98
C THR A 70 -15.86 -14.76 17.01
N ASP A 71 -14.57 -14.52 17.13
CA ASP A 71 -14.00 -13.49 17.99
C ASP A 71 -12.88 -12.70 17.28
N ARG A 72 -12.71 -11.43 17.65
CA ARG A 72 -11.75 -10.48 17.05
C ARG A 72 -11.11 -9.61 18.14
N GLU A 73 -9.87 -9.20 17.92
CA GLU A 73 -9.27 -8.14 18.74
C GLU A 73 -9.76 -6.77 18.24
N GLU A 74 -10.11 -5.89 19.18
CA GLU A 74 -10.73 -4.58 18.89
C GLU A 74 -9.77 -3.63 18.15
N ASP A 75 -8.49 -3.64 18.53
CA ASP A 75 -7.42 -2.83 17.92
C ASP A 75 -6.42 -3.68 17.10
N GLY A 76 -6.84 -4.89 16.71
CA GLY A 76 -6.03 -5.85 15.97
C GLY A 76 -6.06 -5.63 14.45
N ASP A 77 -5.30 -6.47 13.74
CA ASP A 77 -5.44 -6.60 12.28
C ASP A 77 -6.73 -7.36 11.92
N THR A 78 -6.90 -7.77 10.66
CA THR A 78 -8.12 -8.48 10.23
C THR A 78 -8.21 -9.94 10.68
N LYS A 79 -7.35 -10.37 11.62
CA LYS A 79 -7.39 -11.73 12.17
C LYS A 79 -8.67 -11.98 12.93
N ILE A 80 -9.23 -13.15 12.69
CA ILE A 80 -10.43 -13.65 13.37
C ILE A 80 -10.15 -15.04 13.91
N ALA A 81 -10.73 -15.37 15.07
CA ALA A 81 -10.87 -16.74 15.55
C ALA A 81 -12.28 -17.24 15.21
N SER A 82 -12.42 -18.48 14.73
CA SER A 82 -13.74 -19.09 14.49
C SER A 82 -13.88 -20.49 15.09
N ALA A 83 -15.12 -20.85 15.45
CA ALA A 83 -15.46 -22.19 15.92
C ALA A 83 -15.34 -23.24 14.80
N SER A 84 -15.52 -22.83 13.55
CA SER A 84 -15.43 -23.73 12.41
C SER A 84 -14.73 -23.05 11.24
N ILE A 85 -13.99 -23.85 10.47
CA ILE A 85 -13.28 -23.38 9.28
C ILE A 85 -13.30 -24.45 8.19
N THR A 86 -13.62 -24.06 6.97
CA THR A 86 -13.45 -24.90 5.78
C THR A 86 -12.21 -24.42 5.02
N ILE A 87 -11.26 -25.32 4.75
CA ILE A 87 -10.09 -25.01 3.93
C ILE A 87 -10.45 -25.28 2.48
N LYS A 88 -10.83 -24.26 1.70
CA LYS A 88 -11.45 -24.48 0.39
C LYS A 88 -10.44 -24.97 -0.65
N ALA A 89 -9.41 -24.17 -0.86
CA ALA A 89 -8.43 -24.40 -1.90
C ALA A 89 -7.09 -23.80 -1.48
N GLU A 90 -6.02 -24.53 -1.77
CA GLU A 90 -4.68 -24.00 -1.68
C GLU A 90 -4.46 -22.96 -2.80
N LEU A 91 -3.78 -21.87 -2.45
CA LEU A 91 -3.43 -20.80 -3.36
C LEU A 91 -1.91 -20.75 -3.52
N THR A 92 -1.46 -20.65 -4.76
CA THR A 92 -0.07 -20.27 -5.03
C THR A 92 0.19 -18.85 -4.52
N LEU A 93 1.44 -18.48 -4.23
CA LEU A 93 1.77 -17.13 -3.77
C LEU A 93 1.27 -16.02 -4.73
N PRO A 94 1.40 -16.13 -6.08
CA PRO A 94 0.82 -15.16 -6.99
C PRO A 94 -0.71 -15.06 -6.88
N GLN A 95 -1.44 -16.19 -6.77
CA GLN A 95 -2.88 -16.17 -6.57
C GLN A 95 -3.26 -15.53 -5.23
N PHE A 96 -2.49 -15.81 -4.18
CA PHE A 96 -2.72 -15.22 -2.86
C PHE A 96 -2.52 -13.71 -2.86
N ILE A 97 -1.46 -13.22 -3.54
CA ILE A 97 -1.23 -11.79 -3.76
C ILE A 97 -2.38 -11.15 -4.54
N GLN A 98 -2.85 -11.81 -5.60
CA GLN A 98 -3.98 -11.34 -6.38
C GLN A 98 -5.25 -11.17 -5.52
N ARG A 99 -5.51 -12.10 -4.58
CA ARG A 99 -6.62 -11.94 -3.63
C ARG A 99 -6.43 -10.77 -2.67
N GLY A 100 -5.19 -10.48 -2.27
CA GLY A 100 -4.88 -9.31 -1.45
C GLY A 100 -5.21 -8.01 -2.18
N ILE A 101 -4.83 -7.94 -3.46
CA ILE A 101 -5.16 -6.81 -4.35
C ILE A 101 -6.68 -6.66 -4.48
N GLU A 102 -7.41 -7.74 -4.78
CA GLU A 102 -8.87 -7.74 -4.89
C GLU A 102 -9.57 -7.29 -3.60
N TRP A 103 -9.08 -7.74 -2.45
CA TRP A 103 -9.59 -7.32 -1.15
C TRP A 103 -9.42 -5.82 -0.95
N ILE A 104 -8.24 -5.26 -1.23
CA ILE A 104 -8.00 -3.81 -1.16
C ILE A 104 -8.99 -3.07 -2.07
N TRP A 105 -9.12 -3.49 -3.34
CA TRP A 105 -10.08 -2.91 -4.29
C TRP A 105 -11.52 -2.96 -3.81
N SER A 106 -11.89 -3.95 -3.00
CA SER A 106 -13.23 -4.05 -2.40
C SER A 106 -13.49 -3.05 -1.28
N LYS A 107 -12.42 -2.55 -0.64
CA LYS A 107 -12.51 -1.55 0.45
C LYS A 107 -12.50 -0.11 -0.06
N ILE A 108 -12.10 0.12 -1.31
CA ILE A 108 -12.13 1.45 -1.90
C ILE A 108 -13.58 1.88 -2.06
N ASP A 109 -13.92 3.06 -1.57
CA ASP A 109 -15.21 3.69 -1.82
C ASP A 109 -15.36 4.01 -3.32
N LYS A 110 -16.29 3.32 -3.96
CA LYS A 110 -16.59 3.46 -5.40
C LYS A 110 -17.66 4.51 -5.67
N SER A 111 -18.22 5.14 -4.63
CA SER A 111 -19.19 6.23 -4.75
C SER A 111 -18.53 7.59 -5.00
N LEU A 112 -17.24 7.72 -4.66
CA LEU A 112 -16.40 8.83 -5.07
C LEU A 112 -15.93 8.61 -6.52
N GLU A 113 -15.90 9.68 -7.33
CA GLU A 113 -15.46 9.62 -8.73
C GLU A 113 -14.00 9.16 -8.81
N GLN A 114 -13.79 7.88 -9.11
CA GLN A 114 -12.46 7.30 -9.27
C GLN A 114 -11.94 7.63 -10.67
N GLN A 115 -11.11 8.67 -10.78
CA GLN A 115 -10.35 8.93 -12.00
C GLN A 115 -9.02 8.17 -11.96
N ILE A 116 -9.01 6.95 -12.48
CA ILE A 116 -7.77 6.23 -12.80
C ILE A 116 -7.32 6.70 -14.18
N MET A 117 -6.45 7.71 -14.23
CA MET A 117 -5.89 8.23 -15.48
C MET A 117 -4.68 7.40 -15.91
N THR A 118 -4.88 6.41 -16.77
CA THR A 118 -3.79 5.64 -17.40
C THR A 118 -3.37 6.28 -18.72
N GLY A 119 -2.09 6.62 -18.90
CA GLY A 119 -1.55 7.12 -20.16
C GLY A 119 -0.43 8.15 -19.99
N ASN A 120 0.16 8.59 -21.11
CA ASN A 120 1.09 9.72 -21.14
C ASN A 120 0.33 11.04 -20.95
N GLN A 121 0.97 12.06 -20.38
CA GLN A 121 0.37 13.38 -20.11
C GLN A 121 -0.83 13.36 -19.14
N SER A 122 -0.85 12.40 -18.21
CA SER A 122 -1.87 12.32 -17.16
C SER A 122 -1.60 13.30 -16.01
N ALA A 123 -2.66 13.72 -15.32
CA ALA A 123 -2.57 14.49 -14.08
C ALA A 123 -3.33 13.79 -12.95
N ALA A 124 -2.71 13.66 -11.78
CA ALA A 124 -3.36 13.21 -10.55
C ALA A 124 -3.47 14.42 -9.61
N THR A 125 -4.68 14.93 -9.41
CA THR A 125 -4.94 16.08 -8.53
C THR A 125 -5.76 15.64 -7.34
N ASN A 126 -5.28 15.90 -6.13
CA ASN A 126 -6.02 15.64 -4.89
C ASN A 126 -6.18 16.91 -4.04
N THR A 127 -7.26 16.96 -3.27
CA THR A 127 -7.56 18.08 -2.35
C THR A 127 -8.01 17.51 -1.00
N GLY A 128 -7.46 18.00 0.11
CA GLY A 128 -7.78 17.55 1.47
C GLY A 128 -6.54 17.40 2.36
N ASN A 129 -6.72 17.58 3.67
CA ASN A 129 -5.63 17.36 4.65
C ASN A 129 -5.31 15.87 4.78
N GLN A 130 -4.04 15.53 5.02
CA GLN A 130 -3.58 14.14 5.17
C GLN A 130 -3.85 13.23 3.96
N SER A 131 -3.84 13.80 2.76
CA SER A 131 -4.13 13.10 1.51
C SER A 131 -2.86 12.80 0.70
N ALA A 132 -2.94 11.89 -0.27
CA ALA A 132 -1.87 11.58 -1.19
C ALA A 132 -2.33 11.68 -2.66
N ALA A 133 -1.48 12.20 -3.55
CA ALA A 133 -1.64 12.13 -5.00
C ALA A 133 -0.41 11.41 -5.57
N THR A 134 -0.63 10.30 -6.29
CA THR A 134 0.46 9.53 -6.90
C THR A 134 0.20 9.39 -8.40
N ASN A 135 1.20 9.72 -9.23
CA ASN A 135 1.12 9.56 -10.68
C ASN A 135 2.35 8.82 -11.22
N THR A 136 2.13 8.05 -12.29
CA THR A 136 3.13 7.27 -13.01
C THR A 136 2.89 7.49 -14.52
N GLY A 137 3.78 8.19 -15.23
CA GLY A 137 3.63 8.41 -16.67
C GLY A 137 4.57 9.45 -17.28
N TYR A 138 4.84 9.37 -18.58
CA TYR A 138 5.66 10.34 -19.33
C TYR A 138 4.93 11.70 -19.41
N GLN A 139 5.63 12.79 -19.09
CA GLN A 139 5.08 14.15 -19.06
C GLN A 139 3.86 14.32 -18.14
N SER A 140 3.84 13.63 -17.00
CA SER A 140 2.72 13.61 -16.08
C SER A 140 2.88 14.59 -14.91
N ALA A 141 1.77 14.93 -14.24
CA ALA A 141 1.76 15.79 -13.05
C ALA A 141 1.06 15.11 -11.87
N ALA A 142 1.59 15.26 -10.66
CA ALA A 142 0.92 14.93 -9.41
C ALA A 142 0.81 16.22 -8.56
N THR A 143 -0.41 16.67 -8.30
CA THR A 143 -0.67 17.90 -7.53
C THR A 143 -1.53 17.56 -6.32
N ASN A 144 -1.14 18.03 -5.14
CA ASN A 144 -1.94 17.85 -3.94
C ASN A 144 -2.09 19.15 -3.13
N THR A 145 -3.31 19.47 -2.73
CA THR A 145 -3.65 20.66 -1.94
C THR A 145 -4.22 20.25 -0.59
N GLY A 146 -3.67 20.78 0.51
CA GLY A 146 -4.06 20.42 1.89
C GLY A 146 -2.85 20.14 2.77
N ASN A 147 -2.98 20.37 4.08
CA ASN A 147 -1.87 20.25 5.03
C ASN A 147 -1.49 18.78 5.29
N GLN A 148 -0.22 18.53 5.58
CA GLN A 148 0.32 17.19 5.87
C GLN A 148 0.06 16.18 4.73
N SER A 149 0.19 16.63 3.48
CA SER A 149 -0.12 15.84 2.28
C SER A 149 1.13 15.44 1.50
N ALA A 150 0.98 14.49 0.58
CA ALA A 150 2.05 14.05 -0.31
C ALA A 150 1.64 14.11 -1.78
N ALA A 151 2.53 14.55 -2.66
CA ALA A 151 2.43 14.39 -4.11
C ALA A 151 3.65 13.62 -4.61
N THR A 152 3.45 12.48 -5.26
CA THR A 152 4.54 11.61 -5.74
C THR A 152 4.43 11.38 -7.25
N ASN A 153 5.52 11.63 -7.96
CA ASN A 153 5.65 11.30 -9.38
C ASN A 153 6.92 10.48 -9.66
N THR A 154 6.80 9.47 -10.51
CA THR A 154 7.89 8.53 -10.86
C THR A 154 8.18 8.47 -12.37
N GLY A 155 7.48 9.26 -13.20
CA GLY A 155 7.61 9.23 -14.66
C GLY A 155 8.69 10.16 -15.24
N TYR A 156 8.98 10.01 -16.53
CA TYR A 156 9.94 10.87 -17.27
C TYR A 156 9.35 12.27 -17.54
N ARG A 157 10.14 13.33 -17.33
CA ARG A 157 9.73 14.75 -17.47
C ARG A 157 8.48 15.08 -16.66
N SER A 158 8.44 14.65 -15.41
CA SER A 158 7.23 14.69 -14.59
C SER A 158 7.32 15.69 -13.45
N ALA A 159 6.16 16.18 -13.01
CA ALA A 159 6.06 17.23 -12.01
C ALA A 159 5.33 16.74 -10.75
N ALA A 160 5.81 17.14 -9.57
CA ALA A 160 5.11 16.96 -8.29
C ALA A 160 4.97 18.32 -7.57
N GLU A 161 3.76 18.66 -7.14
CA GLU A 161 3.44 19.92 -6.46
C GLU A 161 2.62 19.70 -5.19
N VAL A 162 3.01 20.36 -4.10
CA VAL A 162 2.18 20.49 -2.90
C VAL A 162 2.05 21.94 -2.45
N SER A 163 0.83 22.38 -2.13
CA SER A 163 0.56 23.75 -1.66
C SER A 163 0.22 23.86 -0.18
N GLY A 164 0.05 22.73 0.52
CA GLY A 164 -0.22 22.69 1.96
C GLY A 164 1.02 22.80 2.84
N SER A 165 0.82 23.24 4.08
CA SER A 165 1.86 23.28 5.11
C SER A 165 2.21 21.87 5.59
N GLN A 166 3.50 21.62 5.87
CA GLN A 166 4.03 20.31 6.26
C GLN A 166 3.83 19.22 5.20
N SER A 167 3.62 19.61 3.94
CA SER A 167 3.44 18.67 2.83
C SER A 167 4.75 18.43 2.08
N VAL A 168 4.85 17.29 1.39
CA VAL A 168 6.06 16.89 0.64
C VAL A 168 5.72 16.61 -0.83
N ALA A 169 6.45 17.26 -1.74
CA ALA A 169 6.42 16.93 -3.17
C ALA A 169 7.65 16.09 -3.54
N ALA A 170 7.43 14.89 -4.06
CA ALA A 170 8.48 13.98 -4.49
C ALA A 170 8.38 13.71 -6.00
N SER A 171 9.38 14.11 -6.78
CA SER A 171 9.52 13.72 -8.18
C SER A 171 10.80 12.90 -8.36
N ILE A 172 10.65 11.58 -8.45
CA ILE A 172 11.75 10.61 -8.39
C ILE A 172 11.99 9.89 -9.74
N GLY A 173 11.29 10.34 -10.79
CA GLY A 173 11.49 9.93 -12.18
C GLY A 173 12.63 10.70 -12.87
N ILE A 174 12.90 10.33 -14.13
CA ILE A 174 13.95 10.97 -14.96
C ILE A 174 13.50 12.38 -15.35
N GLU A 175 14.40 13.36 -15.27
CA GLU A 175 14.11 14.78 -15.55
C GLU A 175 12.89 15.31 -14.75
N GLY A 176 12.67 14.77 -13.55
CA GLY A 176 11.57 15.17 -12.68
C GLY A 176 11.80 16.55 -12.06
N LYS A 177 10.72 17.31 -11.85
CA LYS A 177 10.74 18.58 -11.10
C LYS A 177 9.74 18.58 -9.94
N ALA A 178 10.06 19.30 -8.88
CA ALA A 178 9.24 19.39 -7.68
C ALA A 178 9.12 20.83 -7.18
N ARG A 179 7.95 21.16 -6.61
CA ARG A 179 7.64 22.46 -6.01
C ARG A 179 6.83 22.25 -4.73
N ALA A 180 7.14 23.05 -3.71
CA ALA A 180 6.37 23.08 -2.47
C ALA A 180 6.15 24.53 -1.99
N SER A 181 5.01 24.77 -1.34
CA SER A 181 4.76 26.05 -0.66
C SER A 181 5.49 26.14 0.69
N LYS A 182 5.42 27.32 1.33
CA LYS A 182 6.09 27.60 2.62
C LYS A 182 5.79 26.52 3.67
N ASN A 183 6.83 26.11 4.40
CA ASN A 183 6.82 25.01 5.38
C ASN A 183 6.58 23.60 4.78
N GLY A 184 6.68 23.44 3.46
CA GLY A 184 6.74 22.14 2.80
C GLY A 184 8.17 21.65 2.59
N ALA A 185 8.30 20.53 1.90
CA ALA A 185 9.59 19.97 1.48
C ALA A 185 9.50 19.38 0.06
N ILE A 186 10.66 19.24 -0.58
CA ILE A 186 10.80 18.57 -1.88
C ILE A 186 11.76 17.38 -1.78
N VAL A 187 11.54 16.37 -2.62
CA VAL A 187 12.46 15.24 -2.86
C VAL A 187 12.62 15.08 -4.36
N LEU A 188 13.87 15.05 -4.84
CA LEU A 188 14.21 14.95 -6.25
C LEU A 188 15.29 13.89 -6.48
N CYS A 189 15.27 13.27 -7.66
CA CYS A 189 16.31 12.38 -8.15
C CYS A 189 16.94 12.93 -9.43
N TYR A 190 18.25 12.75 -9.57
CA TYR A 190 18.95 12.84 -10.85
C TYR A 190 19.30 11.43 -11.34
N ARG A 191 19.02 11.17 -12.61
CA ARG A 191 19.28 9.90 -13.29
C ARG A 191 20.01 10.19 -14.60
N ASP A 192 20.92 9.30 -14.98
CA ASP A 192 21.59 9.39 -16.28
C ASP A 192 20.68 8.94 -17.44
N GLU A 193 21.21 8.96 -18.67
CA GLU A 193 20.47 8.60 -19.89
C GLU A 193 19.97 7.15 -19.90
N ASP A 194 20.65 6.25 -19.18
CA ASP A 194 20.25 4.83 -19.03
C ASP A 194 19.22 4.64 -17.89
N GLY A 195 18.86 5.72 -17.19
CA GLY A 195 17.91 5.72 -16.09
C GLY A 195 18.52 5.27 -14.75
N VAL A 196 19.84 5.13 -14.66
CA VAL A 196 20.55 4.78 -13.43
C VAL A 196 20.41 5.93 -12.44
N LEU A 197 20.09 5.61 -11.19
CA LEU A 197 19.99 6.62 -10.13
C LEU A 197 21.39 7.09 -9.72
N ILE A 198 21.67 8.37 -9.93
CA ILE A 198 22.96 8.98 -9.59
C ILE A 198 22.85 9.78 -8.29
N HIS A 199 21.80 10.62 -8.17
CA HIS A 199 21.58 11.44 -6.98
C HIS A 199 20.14 11.36 -6.50
N ILE A 200 19.97 11.47 -5.18
CA ILE A 200 18.69 11.74 -4.52
C ILE A 200 18.93 12.78 -3.44
N ARG A 201 18.14 13.84 -3.42
CA ARG A 201 18.20 14.86 -2.36
C ARG A 201 16.81 15.26 -1.90
N ALA A 202 16.75 15.66 -0.64
CA ALA A 202 15.56 16.22 -0.01
C ALA A 202 15.93 17.53 0.69
N SER A 203 15.02 18.50 0.65
CA SER A 203 15.18 19.74 1.39
C SER A 203 13.84 20.33 1.78
N LYS A 204 13.79 20.97 2.96
CA LYS A 204 12.66 21.81 3.36
C LYS A 204 12.71 23.14 2.63
N VAL A 205 11.54 23.70 2.38
CA VAL A 205 11.43 25.08 1.88
C VAL A 205 11.97 26.04 2.95
N GLY A 206 12.90 26.91 2.55
CA GLY A 206 13.67 27.79 3.43
C GLY A 206 15.03 27.24 3.84
N GLU A 207 15.37 26.00 3.49
CA GLU A 207 16.66 25.37 3.71
C GLU A 207 17.35 25.08 2.36
N ASN A 208 18.69 25.03 2.36
CA ASN A 208 19.52 24.69 1.18
C ASN A 208 19.17 25.47 -0.10
N GLY A 209 18.79 26.74 0.04
CA GLY A 209 18.45 27.60 -1.09
C GLY A 209 17.07 27.37 -1.71
N ILE A 210 16.24 26.47 -1.16
CA ILE A 210 14.90 26.19 -1.68
C ILE A 210 13.93 27.30 -1.30
N MET A 211 13.44 28.01 -2.30
CA MET A 211 12.43 29.05 -2.17
C MET A 211 11.02 28.46 -2.22
N PRO A 212 10.05 29.04 -1.49
CA PRO A 212 8.66 28.63 -1.60
C PRO A 212 8.17 28.91 -3.02
N ASP A 213 7.31 28.02 -3.51
CA ASP A 213 6.57 28.22 -4.76
C ASP A 213 7.44 28.27 -6.04
N THR A 214 8.67 27.77 -5.94
CA THR A 214 9.64 27.67 -7.03
C THR A 214 9.81 26.20 -7.46
N TRP A 215 9.98 25.97 -8.76
CA TRP A 215 10.25 24.63 -9.31
C TRP A 215 11.74 24.34 -9.28
N TYR A 216 12.10 23.14 -8.83
CA TYR A 216 13.47 22.67 -8.79
C TYR A 216 13.65 21.32 -9.50
N GLN A 217 14.84 21.12 -10.06
CA GLN A 217 15.39 19.83 -10.48
C GLN A 217 16.72 19.58 -9.75
N LEU A 218 17.26 18.37 -9.85
CA LEU A 218 18.67 18.12 -9.56
C LEU A 218 19.48 18.17 -10.85
N ASP A 219 20.64 18.79 -10.80
CA ASP A 219 21.65 18.70 -11.86
C ASP A 219 22.54 17.46 -11.73
N GLU A 220 23.54 17.36 -12.61
CA GLU A 220 24.49 16.25 -12.67
C GLU A 220 25.43 16.15 -11.47
N ASP A 221 25.59 17.23 -10.71
CA ASP A 221 26.34 17.26 -9.45
C ASP A 221 25.44 16.99 -8.23
N GLY A 222 24.14 16.84 -8.47
CA GLY A 222 23.13 16.60 -7.45
C GLY A 222 22.77 17.85 -6.66
N GLU A 223 22.98 19.05 -7.20
CA GLU A 223 22.59 20.32 -6.63
C GLU A 223 21.20 20.74 -7.11
N PHE A 224 20.48 21.49 -6.28
CA PHE A 224 19.15 21.99 -6.63
C PHE A 224 19.25 23.16 -7.61
N VAL A 225 18.64 23.02 -8.78
CA VAL A 225 18.59 24.06 -9.82
C VAL A 225 17.16 24.52 -10.04
N GLU A 226 16.96 25.84 -10.07
CA GLU A 226 15.67 26.45 -10.38
C GLU A 226 15.34 26.27 -11.86
N VAL A 227 14.09 25.88 -12.15
CA VAL A 227 13.60 25.66 -13.51
C VAL A 227 12.23 26.32 -13.74
N ALA A 228 11.86 26.48 -15.00
CA ALA A 228 10.52 26.91 -15.41
C ALA A 228 9.50 25.75 -15.32
#